data_AF-A0A354I9Z5-F1
#
_entry.id   AF-A0A354I9Z5-F1
#
_cell.length_a   1.000
_cell.length_b   1.000
_cell.length_c   1.000
_cell.angle_alpha   90.00
_cell.angle_beta   90.00
_cell.angle_gamma   90.00
#
_symmetry.space_group_name_H-M   'P 1'
#
loop_
_entity.id
_entity.type
_entity.pdbx_description
1 polymer ?
#
loop_
_entity_poly.entity_id
_entity_poly.type
_entity_poly.pdbx_seq_one_letter_code
_entity_poly.pdbx_strand_id
1 'polypeptide(L)'
;MGKDLSSAEVYIFGASAGGGHVYDTLVNLGVRVAGFVDNGEKKWGTEFRGTMVYAPEVLNGCIEKQKIVIASTYHDEIRAQLLGMGIPEEKIVMKDKLVWEALCLGEPEGSTYQCQSSRVLFDLSEGFMLSGVVNWTVNLLEQMHQDKKDFYVLSMGREDCNYDYGKIADRIFWADYSLSRYRQSVEETAAYIETKLPCKIIINQITQIFWAACLVKQKHKGQIEIVSVIHSDFSRIYEQNVYLDKLIDSYLCVSQEICRTMRDRYGIDGKKLHYKPTSTEYDKGYRKEVTKAGKPLAIAYAARIEKAQKRADLLPPLIQLLEESGMDYRLNIAGDGTYYDKLEGFIREQGVAGNVKLYGALSYDAMRDFWKENDVFINLSDIEGMPVSLLEAMSWGVVPVVTRTSGVGATVEDGVNGYICEKEAVGSIVSKIQGLDRDRGQLYRMAEACRGRIEERHDRREYVRYLIEEV
;
A
#
# COMPACT_ATOMS: atom_id res chain seq x y z
N MET A 1 -25.28 -27.13 -5.43
CA MET A 1 -26.05 -27.06 -4.17
C MET A 1 -25.14 -26.43 -3.13
N GLY A 2 -25.18 -25.10 -3.01
CA GLY A 2 -24.40 -24.35 -2.01
C GLY A 2 -25.00 -24.58 -0.63
N LYS A 3 -24.14 -24.62 0.40
CA LYS A 3 -24.58 -24.67 1.80
C LYS A 3 -25.51 -23.48 2.06
N ASP A 4 -26.64 -23.76 2.69
CA ASP A 4 -27.62 -22.77 3.12
C ASP A 4 -26.98 -21.85 4.17
N LEU A 5 -26.58 -20.65 3.75
CA LEU A 5 -26.01 -19.60 4.62
C LEU A 5 -27.09 -18.83 5.40
N SER A 6 -28.37 -19.24 5.32
CA SER A 6 -29.51 -18.47 5.83
C SER A 6 -29.70 -18.48 7.35
N SER A 7 -28.83 -19.15 8.13
CA SER A 7 -29.05 -19.33 9.58
C SER A 7 -28.17 -18.47 10.51
N ALA A 8 -27.26 -17.62 9.99
CA ALA A 8 -26.42 -16.73 10.81
C ALA A 8 -26.58 -15.26 10.40
N GLU A 9 -26.91 -14.39 11.35
CA GLU A 9 -27.06 -12.95 11.16
C GLU A 9 -25.74 -12.22 11.43
N VAL A 10 -25.30 -11.34 10.53
CA VAL A 10 -24.04 -10.59 10.69
C VAL A 10 -24.32 -9.17 11.17
N TYR A 11 -23.62 -8.72 12.21
CA TYR A 11 -23.52 -7.31 12.58
C TYR A 11 -22.17 -6.73 12.14
N ILE A 12 -22.18 -5.49 11.67
CA ILE A 12 -20.97 -4.76 11.30
C ILE A 12 -20.72 -3.66 12.33
N PHE A 13 -19.65 -3.77 13.10
CA PHE A 13 -19.26 -2.76 14.08
C PHE A 13 -18.45 -1.65 13.38
N GLY A 14 -19.10 -0.52 13.11
CA GLY A 14 -18.56 0.67 12.48
C GLY A 14 -19.44 1.15 11.34
N ALA A 15 -20.26 2.18 11.56
CA ALA A 15 -21.08 2.81 10.53
C ALA A 15 -20.29 3.95 9.87
N SER A 16 -19.31 3.58 9.05
CA SER A 16 -18.42 4.50 8.31
C SER A 16 -18.23 4.03 6.87
N ALA A 17 -17.42 4.74 6.07
CA ALA A 17 -17.08 4.30 4.72
C ALA A 17 -16.50 2.85 4.70
N GLY A 18 -15.63 2.51 5.67
CA GLY A 18 -15.06 1.18 5.81
C GLY A 18 -16.12 0.12 6.10
N GLY A 19 -17.01 0.36 7.06
CA GLY A 19 -18.15 -0.53 7.32
C GLY A 19 -19.10 -0.65 6.15
N GLY A 20 -19.29 0.44 5.40
CA GLY A 20 -20.06 0.43 4.16
C GLY A 20 -19.48 -0.50 3.10
N HIS A 21 -18.15 -0.50 2.95
CA HIS A 21 -17.46 -1.42 2.06
C HIS A 21 -17.60 -2.89 2.51
N VAL A 22 -17.53 -3.16 3.82
CA VAL A 22 -17.81 -4.50 4.37
C VAL A 22 -19.24 -4.93 4.05
N TYR A 23 -20.23 -4.07 4.28
CA TYR A 23 -21.63 -4.33 4.00
C TYR A 23 -21.86 -4.67 2.53
N ASP A 24 -21.37 -3.82 1.62
CA ASP A 24 -21.52 -4.03 0.18
C ASP A 24 -20.87 -5.35 -0.25
N THR A 25 -19.69 -5.69 0.29
CA THR A 25 -19.03 -6.98 0.02
C THR A 25 -19.93 -8.15 0.41
N LEU A 26 -20.46 -8.14 1.64
CA LEU A 26 -21.21 -9.25 2.22
C LEU A 26 -22.58 -9.42 1.54
N VAL A 27 -23.33 -8.34 1.33
CA VAL A 27 -24.66 -8.39 0.71
C VAL A 27 -24.57 -8.86 -0.74
N ASN A 28 -23.57 -8.42 -1.50
CA ASN A 28 -23.37 -8.89 -2.88
C ASN A 28 -22.88 -10.35 -2.97
N LEU A 29 -22.49 -10.94 -1.84
CA LEU A 29 -22.22 -12.37 -1.70
C LEU A 29 -23.42 -13.16 -1.19
N GLY A 30 -24.56 -12.50 -0.91
CA GLY A 30 -25.78 -13.10 -0.37
C GLY A 30 -25.77 -13.28 1.15
N VAL A 31 -24.81 -12.67 1.86
CA VAL A 31 -24.74 -12.73 3.33
C VAL A 31 -25.72 -11.71 3.92
N ARG A 32 -26.56 -12.18 4.86
CA ARG A 32 -27.54 -11.32 5.55
C ARG A 32 -26.85 -10.48 6.64
N VAL A 33 -26.86 -9.17 6.46
CA VAL A 33 -26.43 -8.20 7.49
C VAL A 33 -27.66 -7.73 8.27
N ALA A 34 -27.66 -7.92 9.58
CA ALA A 34 -28.78 -7.56 10.46
C ALA A 34 -28.74 -6.10 10.91
N GLY A 35 -27.56 -5.49 10.97
CA GLY A 35 -27.40 -4.16 11.53
C GLY A 35 -25.97 -3.65 11.49
N PHE A 36 -25.83 -2.33 11.57
CA PHE A 36 -24.58 -1.71 12.00
C PHE A 36 -24.61 -1.48 13.50
N VAL A 37 -23.44 -1.52 14.12
CA VAL A 37 -23.23 -1.14 15.53
C VAL A 37 -22.16 -0.06 15.55
N ASP A 38 -22.32 1.00 16.34
CA ASP A 38 -21.34 2.08 16.42
C ASP A 38 -21.33 2.69 17.82
N ASN A 39 -20.19 3.20 18.29
CA ASN A 39 -20.10 3.87 19.59
C ASN A 39 -20.55 5.35 19.51
N GLY A 40 -20.69 5.90 18.31
CA GLY A 40 -21.15 7.28 18.12
C GLY A 40 -22.65 7.42 18.37
N GLU A 41 -23.04 7.90 19.54
CA GLU A 41 -24.45 8.09 19.96
C GLU A 41 -25.31 8.81 18.92
N LYS A 42 -24.74 9.81 18.24
CA LYS A 42 -25.43 10.57 17.18
C LYS A 42 -25.88 9.74 15.98
N LYS A 43 -25.33 8.54 15.80
CA LYS A 43 -25.68 7.62 14.71
C LYS A 43 -26.78 6.65 15.09
N TRP A 44 -27.08 6.48 16.38
CA TRP A 44 -28.04 5.46 16.81
C TRP A 44 -29.46 5.79 16.33
N GLY A 45 -30.17 4.77 15.84
CA GLY A 45 -31.50 4.93 15.26
C GLY A 45 -31.52 5.57 13.87
N THR A 46 -30.34 5.84 13.28
CA THR A 46 -30.22 6.29 11.89
C THR A 46 -30.06 5.11 10.95
N GLU A 47 -30.33 5.32 9.66
CA GLU A 47 -30.06 4.34 8.63
C GLU A 47 -28.72 4.61 7.93
N PHE A 48 -27.98 3.55 7.67
CA PHE A 48 -26.79 3.55 6.84
C PHE A 48 -26.88 2.40 5.84
N ARG A 49 -26.85 2.71 4.53
CA ARG A 49 -27.09 1.74 3.44
C ARG A 49 -28.42 0.98 3.56
N GLY A 50 -29.46 1.67 4.02
CA GLY A 50 -30.79 1.10 4.24
C GLY A 50 -30.87 0.09 5.40
N THR A 51 -29.86 0.06 6.26
CA THR A 51 -29.80 -0.79 7.45
C THR A 51 -29.65 0.07 8.70
N MET A 52 -30.31 -0.32 9.79
CA MET A 52 -30.31 0.43 11.04
C MET A 52 -28.93 0.41 11.71
N VAL A 53 -28.55 1.54 12.31
CA VAL A 53 -27.38 1.68 13.18
C VAL A 53 -27.83 1.64 14.64
N TYR A 54 -27.30 0.68 15.39
CA TYR A 54 -27.65 0.42 16.78
C TYR A 54 -26.53 0.83 17.73
N ALA A 55 -26.92 1.03 18.99
CA ALA A 55 -26.00 1.07 20.11
C ALA A 55 -25.43 -0.35 20.38
N PRO A 56 -24.23 -0.49 20.97
CA PRO A 56 -23.60 -1.78 21.24
C PRO A 56 -24.48 -2.78 21.99
N GLU A 57 -25.37 -2.29 22.85
CA GLU A 57 -26.26 -3.10 23.70
C GLU A 57 -27.20 -4.01 22.91
N VAL A 58 -27.42 -3.74 21.62
CA VAL A 58 -28.19 -4.63 20.72
C VAL A 58 -27.59 -6.04 20.66
N LEU A 59 -26.28 -6.16 20.90
CA LEU A 59 -25.54 -7.42 20.84
C LEU A 59 -25.73 -8.30 22.09
N ASN A 60 -26.30 -7.77 23.17
CA ASN A 60 -26.47 -8.50 24.43
C ASN A 60 -27.56 -9.60 24.37
N GLY A 61 -28.36 -9.66 23.31
CA GLY A 61 -29.59 -10.46 23.25
C GLY A 61 -29.59 -11.76 22.42
N CYS A 62 -28.61 -12.02 21.54
CA CYS A 62 -28.72 -13.12 20.55
C CYS A 62 -27.38 -13.72 20.06
N ILE A 63 -26.44 -13.99 20.97
CA ILE A 63 -25.07 -14.42 20.64
C ILE A 63 -24.96 -15.77 19.89
N GLU A 64 -25.92 -16.69 20.08
CA GLU A 64 -25.77 -18.06 19.52
C GLU A 64 -25.71 -18.09 17.98
N LYS A 65 -26.47 -17.23 17.29
CA LYS A 65 -26.55 -17.21 15.81
C LYS A 65 -25.86 -16.01 15.14
N GLN A 66 -25.32 -15.09 15.92
CA GLN A 66 -24.76 -13.84 15.39
C GLN A 66 -23.26 -13.95 15.12
N LYS A 67 -22.77 -13.28 14.08
CA LYS A 67 -21.35 -13.02 13.84
C LYS A 67 -21.13 -11.52 13.79
N ILE A 68 -20.01 -11.04 14.34
CA ILE A 68 -19.69 -9.61 14.40
C ILE A 68 -18.41 -9.38 13.61
N VAL A 69 -18.47 -8.46 12.66
CA VAL A 69 -17.29 -7.98 11.92
C VAL A 69 -16.95 -6.59 12.41
N ILE A 70 -15.74 -6.39 12.92
CA ILE A 70 -15.25 -5.07 13.29
C ILE A 70 -14.71 -4.38 12.02
N ALA A 71 -15.35 -3.27 11.63
CA ALA A 71 -15.02 -2.47 10.46
C ALA A 71 -14.62 -1.04 10.86
N SER A 72 -13.58 -0.95 11.69
CA SER A 72 -13.12 0.29 12.32
C SER A 72 -11.60 0.31 12.48
N THR A 73 -11.03 1.50 12.52
CA THR A 73 -9.61 1.71 12.87
C THR A 73 -9.34 1.48 14.35
N TYR A 74 -10.37 1.55 15.20
CA TYR A 74 -10.31 1.25 16.64
C TYR A 74 -10.57 -0.24 16.91
N HIS A 75 -9.92 -1.10 16.12
CA HIS A 75 -10.23 -2.53 16.10
C HIS A 75 -10.03 -3.19 17.47
N ASP A 76 -8.89 -2.91 18.11
CA ASP A 76 -8.52 -3.53 19.38
C ASP A 76 -9.39 -3.04 20.54
N GLU A 77 -9.72 -1.74 20.56
CA GLU A 77 -10.61 -1.15 21.56
C GLU A 77 -12.03 -1.71 21.44
N ILE A 78 -12.54 -1.83 20.22
CA ILE A 78 -13.86 -2.42 19.96
C ILE A 78 -13.86 -3.91 20.31
N ARG A 79 -12.79 -4.64 19.97
CA ARG A 79 -12.66 -6.06 20.35
C ARG A 79 -12.66 -6.22 21.87
N ALA A 80 -11.89 -5.41 22.59
CA ALA A 80 -11.88 -5.41 24.05
C ALA A 80 -13.25 -5.06 24.65
N GLN A 81 -13.95 -4.08 24.06
CA GLN A 81 -15.31 -3.73 24.45
C GLN A 81 -16.27 -4.91 24.28
N LEU A 82 -16.27 -5.56 23.12
CA LEU A 82 -17.13 -6.72 22.83
C LEU A 82 -16.87 -7.86 23.81
N LEU A 83 -15.59 -8.18 24.09
CA LEU A 83 -15.23 -9.17 25.10
C LEU A 83 -15.71 -8.77 26.50
N GLY A 84 -15.58 -7.49 26.86
CA GLY A 84 -16.07 -6.95 28.13
C GLY A 84 -17.60 -7.00 28.26
N MET A 85 -18.32 -6.95 27.15
CA MET A 85 -19.77 -7.16 27.08
C MET A 85 -20.17 -8.65 27.16
N GLY A 86 -19.20 -9.57 27.24
CA GLY A 86 -19.45 -11.01 27.29
C GLY A 86 -19.67 -11.65 25.92
N ILE A 87 -19.38 -10.94 24.82
CA ILE A 87 -19.40 -11.53 23.48
C ILE A 87 -18.22 -12.53 23.37
N PRO A 88 -18.46 -13.80 23.05
CA PRO A 88 -17.39 -14.78 22.87
C PRO A 88 -16.49 -14.42 21.68
N GLU A 89 -15.19 -14.68 21.83
CA GLU A 89 -14.17 -14.35 20.82
C GLU A 89 -14.49 -14.98 19.45
N GLU A 90 -15.01 -16.22 19.42
CA GLU A 90 -15.33 -16.94 18.18
C GLU A 90 -16.47 -16.30 17.37
N LYS A 91 -17.20 -15.35 17.97
CA LYS A 91 -18.26 -14.58 17.32
C LYS A 91 -17.71 -13.32 16.66
N ILE A 92 -16.55 -12.84 17.07
CA ILE A 92 -15.84 -11.73 16.46
C ILE A 92 -15.02 -12.30 15.30
N VAL A 93 -15.52 -12.13 14.07
CA VAL A 93 -14.94 -12.75 12.88
C VAL A 93 -14.43 -11.69 11.91
N MET A 94 -13.40 -12.05 11.15
CA MET A 94 -12.97 -11.22 10.04
C MET A 94 -13.92 -11.34 8.86
N LYS A 95 -14.07 -10.24 8.10
CA LYS A 95 -14.83 -10.23 6.83
C LYS A 95 -14.39 -11.38 5.91
N ASP A 96 -13.09 -11.63 5.82
CA ASP A 96 -12.49 -12.63 4.93
C ASP A 96 -13.02 -14.04 5.20
N LYS A 97 -13.34 -14.37 6.45
CA LYS A 97 -14.00 -15.63 6.81
C LYS A 97 -15.36 -15.78 6.14
N LEU A 98 -16.17 -14.71 6.22
CA LEU A 98 -17.52 -14.69 5.66
C LEU A 98 -17.49 -14.72 4.13
N VAL A 99 -16.51 -14.04 3.53
CA VAL A 99 -16.30 -14.09 2.07
C VAL A 99 -15.99 -15.51 1.63
N TRP A 100 -15.05 -16.17 2.31
CA TRP A 100 -14.68 -17.56 2.01
C TRP A 100 -15.86 -18.54 2.14
N GLU A 101 -16.60 -18.45 3.26
CA GLU A 101 -17.80 -19.26 3.50
C GLU A 101 -18.86 -19.02 2.40
N ALA A 102 -19.07 -17.75 2.00
CA ALA A 102 -20.02 -17.39 0.96
C ALA A 102 -19.63 -17.92 -0.41
N LEU A 103 -18.34 -17.92 -0.74
CA LEU A 103 -17.82 -18.52 -1.98
C LEU A 103 -17.92 -20.07 -2.00
N CYS A 104 -18.46 -20.69 -0.95
CA CYS A 104 -18.76 -22.12 -0.82
C CYS A 104 -17.53 -23.04 -0.77
N LEU A 105 -16.39 -22.57 -0.24
CA LEU A 105 -15.10 -23.24 -0.42
C LEU A 105 -14.67 -24.24 0.66
N GLY A 106 -15.61 -24.74 1.48
CA GLY A 106 -15.25 -25.66 2.57
C GLY A 106 -14.25 -25.05 3.55
N GLU A 107 -13.51 -25.86 4.31
CA GLU A 107 -12.40 -25.37 5.12
C GLU A 107 -11.20 -25.04 4.23
N PRO A 108 -10.41 -23.98 4.53
CA PRO A 108 -9.15 -23.71 3.85
C PRO A 108 -8.20 -24.90 3.97
N GLU A 109 -8.05 -25.66 2.88
CA GLU A 109 -7.03 -26.70 2.79
C GLU A 109 -5.74 -26.09 2.25
N GLY A 110 -4.67 -26.17 3.04
CA GLY A 110 -3.34 -25.83 2.57
C GLY A 110 -2.82 -26.84 1.54
N SER A 111 -1.83 -26.40 0.77
CA SER A 111 -1.07 -27.24 -0.15
C SER A 111 0.41 -27.00 0.13
N THR A 112 1.21 -28.07 0.22
CA THR A 112 2.67 -27.99 0.41
C THR A 112 3.44 -28.08 -0.91
N TYR A 113 2.74 -27.98 -2.05
CA TYR A 113 3.35 -28.10 -3.38
C TYR A 113 3.85 -26.75 -3.86
N GLN A 114 5.14 -26.68 -4.20
CA GLN A 114 5.74 -25.53 -4.89
C GLN A 114 5.55 -25.68 -6.41
N CYS A 115 4.95 -24.67 -7.03
CA CYS A 115 4.76 -24.59 -8.47
C CYS A 115 6.07 -24.15 -9.14
N GLN A 116 6.73 -25.01 -9.91
CA GLN A 116 7.94 -24.64 -10.66
C GLN A 116 7.60 -23.97 -12.00
N SER A 117 6.77 -22.92 -11.98
CA SER A 117 6.44 -22.14 -13.17
C SER A 117 7.20 -20.83 -13.22
N SER A 118 7.75 -20.51 -14.39
CA SER A 118 8.28 -19.18 -14.67
C SER A 118 7.21 -18.15 -15.05
N ARG A 119 5.94 -18.56 -15.18
CA ARG A 119 4.84 -17.67 -15.54
C ARG A 119 4.29 -16.96 -14.32
N VAL A 120 4.19 -15.63 -14.41
CA VAL A 120 3.76 -14.78 -13.29
C VAL A 120 2.50 -13.98 -13.65
N LEU A 121 1.51 -14.00 -12.77
CA LEU A 121 0.33 -13.14 -12.84
C LEU A 121 0.45 -12.06 -11.76
N PHE A 122 0.12 -10.81 -12.08
CA PHE A 122 0.12 -9.71 -11.11
C PHE A 122 -1.30 -9.22 -10.83
N ASP A 123 -1.61 -9.07 -9.55
CA ASP A 123 -2.82 -8.42 -9.04
C ASP A 123 -2.67 -6.89 -9.10
N LEU A 124 -3.49 -6.26 -9.95
CA LEU A 124 -3.76 -4.82 -9.91
C LEU A 124 -5.28 -4.59 -9.87
N SER A 125 -5.96 -5.18 -8.87
CA SER A 125 -7.42 -5.12 -8.76
C SER A 125 -8.00 -3.70 -8.74
N GLU A 126 -7.24 -2.70 -8.30
CA GLU A 126 -7.63 -1.28 -8.29
C GLU A 126 -7.31 -0.54 -9.60
N GLY A 127 -6.65 -1.20 -10.54
CA GLY A 127 -6.23 -0.64 -11.82
C GLY A 127 -4.88 0.10 -11.77
N PHE A 128 -4.50 0.67 -12.91
CA PHE A 128 -3.25 1.43 -13.11
C PHE A 128 -3.36 2.88 -12.58
N MET A 129 -3.72 3.02 -11.32
CA MET A 129 -3.80 4.32 -10.63
C MET A 129 -2.46 4.76 -10.04
N LEU A 130 -2.29 6.05 -9.77
CA LEU A 130 -1.06 6.57 -9.16
C LEU A 130 -0.91 6.07 -7.71
N SER A 131 -0.02 5.11 -7.48
CA SER A 131 0.30 4.59 -6.14
C SER A 131 1.66 3.90 -6.12
N GLY A 132 2.26 3.75 -4.92
CA GLY A 132 3.52 3.03 -4.76
C GLY A 132 3.43 1.55 -5.19
N VAL A 133 2.29 0.89 -4.96
CA VAL A 133 2.07 -0.51 -5.35
C VAL A 133 2.01 -0.66 -6.88
N VAL A 134 1.31 0.26 -7.55
CA VAL A 134 1.26 0.28 -9.01
C VAL A 134 2.63 0.60 -9.60
N ASN A 135 3.34 1.61 -9.08
CA ASN A 135 4.69 1.95 -9.54
C ASN A 135 5.66 0.78 -9.34
N TRP A 136 5.60 0.09 -8.19
CA TRP A 136 6.37 -1.12 -7.93
C TRP A 136 6.07 -2.21 -8.96
N THR A 137 4.79 -2.49 -9.20
CA THR A 137 4.37 -3.52 -10.14
C THR A 137 4.80 -3.18 -11.57
N VAL A 138 4.51 -1.96 -12.02
CA VAL A 138 4.88 -1.44 -13.34
C VAL A 138 6.39 -1.52 -13.57
N ASN A 139 7.18 -1.15 -12.57
CA ASN A 139 8.64 -1.24 -12.63
C ASN A 139 9.05 -2.67 -13.03
N LEU A 140 8.49 -3.69 -12.39
CA LEU A 140 8.76 -5.10 -12.71
C LEU A 140 8.23 -5.50 -14.10
N LEU A 141 7.00 -5.12 -14.45
CA LEU A 141 6.38 -5.44 -15.74
C LEU A 141 7.22 -4.93 -16.93
N GLU A 142 7.78 -3.73 -16.82
CA GLU A 142 8.66 -3.17 -17.85
C GLU A 142 9.91 -4.03 -18.07
N GLN A 143 10.56 -4.48 -17.00
CA GLN A 143 11.73 -5.34 -17.12
C GLN A 143 11.37 -6.74 -17.61
N MET A 144 10.25 -7.29 -17.14
CA MET A 144 9.74 -8.57 -17.64
C MET A 144 9.41 -8.50 -19.14
N HIS A 145 8.86 -7.39 -19.61
CA HIS A 145 8.63 -7.14 -21.04
C HIS A 145 9.95 -7.06 -21.82
N GLN A 146 10.93 -6.28 -21.34
CA GLN A 146 12.26 -6.18 -21.96
C GLN A 146 12.95 -7.54 -22.07
N ASP A 147 12.85 -8.35 -21.01
CA ASP A 147 13.48 -9.68 -20.93
C ASP A 147 12.60 -10.79 -21.54
N LYS A 148 11.47 -10.43 -22.17
CA LYS A 148 10.51 -11.34 -22.82
C LYS A 148 10.03 -12.47 -21.91
N LYS A 149 9.82 -12.17 -20.63
CA LYS A 149 9.28 -13.13 -19.64
C LYS A 149 7.80 -13.41 -19.90
N ASP A 150 7.33 -14.56 -19.43
CA ASP A 150 5.93 -14.95 -19.53
C ASP A 150 5.15 -14.38 -18.34
N PHE A 151 4.39 -13.31 -18.57
CA PHE A 151 3.58 -12.67 -17.53
C PHE A 151 2.26 -12.14 -18.05
N TYR A 152 1.34 -11.98 -17.11
CA TYR A 152 0.00 -11.42 -17.30
C TYR A 152 -0.38 -10.52 -16.12
N VAL A 153 -1.32 -9.61 -16.34
CA VAL A 153 -1.84 -8.69 -15.33
C VAL A 153 -3.34 -8.86 -15.22
N LEU A 154 -3.84 -8.94 -13.99
CA LEU A 154 -5.26 -8.98 -13.69
C LEU A 154 -5.66 -7.60 -13.15
N SER A 155 -6.44 -6.84 -13.91
CA SER A 155 -6.68 -5.41 -13.61
C SER A 155 -8.11 -5.00 -13.88
N MET A 156 -8.59 -3.98 -13.16
CA MET A 156 -9.78 -3.25 -13.58
C MET A 156 -9.43 -2.09 -14.51
N GLY A 157 -10.34 -1.79 -15.44
CA GLY A 157 -10.28 -0.60 -16.27
C GLY A 157 -10.58 0.66 -15.44
N ARG A 158 -9.89 1.76 -15.75
CA ARG A 158 -9.97 3.03 -15.01
C ARG A 158 -9.87 4.20 -15.98
N GLU A 159 -10.65 5.26 -15.74
CA GLU A 159 -10.54 6.52 -16.50
C GLU A 159 -9.33 7.35 -16.05
N ASP A 160 -8.97 7.27 -14.77
CA ASP A 160 -7.83 7.95 -14.14
C ASP A 160 -6.49 7.18 -14.30
N CYS A 161 -6.35 6.43 -15.40
CA CYS A 161 -5.12 5.68 -15.68
C CYS A 161 -3.97 6.63 -16.04
N ASN A 162 -2.89 6.57 -15.26
CA ASN A 162 -1.71 7.42 -15.44
C ASN A 162 -0.49 6.67 -16.02
N TYR A 163 -0.69 5.45 -16.50
CA TYR A 163 0.35 4.62 -17.10
C TYR A 163 0.00 4.24 -18.54
N ASP A 164 0.99 4.34 -19.44
CA ASP A 164 0.88 3.82 -20.81
C ASP A 164 1.21 2.32 -20.82
N TYR A 165 0.16 1.49 -20.76
CA TYR A 165 0.27 0.04 -20.85
C TYR A 165 0.24 -0.50 -22.28
N GLY A 166 0.33 0.34 -23.32
CA GLY A 166 0.22 -0.09 -24.73
C GLY A 166 1.17 -1.23 -25.11
N LYS A 167 2.37 -1.28 -24.51
CA LYS A 167 3.38 -2.34 -24.73
C LYS A 167 2.99 -3.72 -24.18
N ILE A 168 2.03 -3.76 -23.26
CA ILE A 168 1.60 -4.99 -22.56
C ILE A 168 0.09 -5.19 -22.63
N ALA A 169 -0.63 -4.44 -23.48
CA ALA A 169 -2.09 -4.44 -23.52
C ALA A 169 -2.68 -5.85 -23.80
N ASP A 170 -1.98 -6.67 -24.60
CA ASP A 170 -2.33 -8.05 -24.92
C ASP A 170 -2.12 -9.03 -23.73
N ARG A 171 -1.48 -8.57 -22.67
CA ARG A 171 -1.18 -9.33 -21.45
C ARG A 171 -2.09 -8.96 -20.27
N ILE A 172 -3.00 -8.02 -20.45
CA ILE A 172 -3.90 -7.57 -19.40
C ILE A 172 -5.26 -8.27 -19.55
N PHE A 173 -5.69 -8.93 -18.48
CA PHE A 173 -7.06 -9.35 -18.31
C PHE A 173 -7.83 -8.25 -17.59
N TRP A 174 -8.81 -7.70 -18.30
CA TRP A 174 -9.70 -6.67 -17.78
C TRP A 174 -10.94 -7.30 -17.16
N ALA A 175 -11.18 -7.00 -15.89
CA ALA A 175 -12.39 -7.38 -15.19
C ALA A 175 -12.95 -6.21 -14.38
N ASP A 176 -14.26 -6.22 -14.14
CA ASP A 176 -14.90 -5.24 -13.27
C ASP A 176 -14.94 -5.78 -11.84
N TYR A 177 -14.04 -5.27 -11.00
CA TYR A 177 -13.97 -5.62 -9.58
C TYR A 177 -14.86 -4.77 -8.69
N SER A 178 -15.91 -4.13 -9.24
CA SER A 178 -16.94 -3.49 -8.43
C SER A 178 -17.62 -4.49 -7.50
N LEU A 179 -17.99 -4.02 -6.30
CA LEU A 179 -18.58 -4.88 -5.28
C LEU A 179 -19.93 -5.48 -5.71
N SER A 180 -20.67 -4.82 -6.60
CA SER A 180 -21.92 -5.35 -7.17
C SER A 180 -21.72 -6.62 -7.99
N ARG A 181 -20.50 -6.85 -8.50
CA ARG A 181 -20.13 -8.04 -9.28
C ARG A 181 -19.18 -8.97 -8.51
N TYR A 182 -19.17 -8.91 -7.17
CA TYR A 182 -18.15 -9.61 -6.36
C TYR A 182 -18.00 -11.09 -6.72
N ARG A 183 -19.09 -11.88 -6.69
CA ARG A 183 -19.03 -13.31 -7.05
C ARG A 183 -18.64 -13.53 -8.51
N GLN A 184 -19.28 -12.80 -9.42
CA GLN A 184 -19.07 -12.94 -10.85
C GLN A 184 -17.61 -12.65 -11.23
N SER A 185 -17.04 -11.56 -10.71
CA SER A 185 -15.64 -11.19 -10.96
C SER A 185 -14.65 -12.21 -10.39
N VAL A 186 -14.94 -12.79 -9.23
CA VAL A 186 -14.15 -13.93 -8.70
C VAL A 186 -14.18 -15.12 -9.67
N GLU A 187 -15.35 -15.50 -10.18
CA GLU A 187 -15.52 -16.65 -11.09
C GLU A 187 -14.86 -16.41 -12.47
N GLU A 188 -15.04 -15.22 -13.05
CA GLU A 188 -14.43 -14.80 -14.32
C GLU A 188 -12.90 -14.78 -14.22
N THR A 189 -12.36 -14.19 -13.14
CA THR A 189 -10.92 -14.15 -12.90
C THR A 189 -10.36 -15.55 -12.64
N ALA A 190 -11.07 -16.41 -11.90
CA ALA A 190 -10.64 -17.79 -11.68
C ALA A 190 -10.55 -18.55 -13.02
N ALA A 191 -11.57 -18.45 -13.87
CA ALA A 191 -11.58 -19.07 -15.19
C ALA A 191 -10.39 -18.59 -16.05
N TYR A 192 -10.06 -17.29 -16.00
CA TYR A 192 -8.90 -16.76 -16.71
C TYR A 192 -7.58 -17.32 -16.16
N ILE A 193 -7.39 -17.35 -14.84
CA ILE A 193 -6.20 -17.91 -14.19
C ILE A 193 -6.00 -19.38 -14.61
N GLU A 194 -7.07 -20.19 -14.70
CA GLU A 194 -6.97 -21.58 -15.16
C GLU A 194 -6.34 -21.72 -16.54
N THR A 195 -6.59 -20.77 -17.46
CA THR A 195 -5.98 -20.77 -18.81
C THR A 195 -4.47 -20.49 -18.79
N LYS A 196 -3.94 -20.04 -17.65
CA LYS A 196 -2.55 -19.66 -17.46
C LYS A 196 -1.75 -20.63 -16.60
N LEU A 197 -2.34 -21.74 -16.17
CA LEU A 197 -1.60 -22.75 -15.40
C LEU A 197 -0.49 -23.42 -16.23
N PRO A 198 0.61 -23.90 -15.60
CA PRO A 198 0.99 -23.58 -14.22
C PRO A 198 1.45 -22.13 -14.08
N CYS A 199 1.23 -21.50 -12.92
CA CYS A 199 1.66 -20.12 -12.69
C CYS A 199 1.96 -19.80 -11.22
N LYS A 200 2.65 -18.68 -11.02
CA LYS A 200 2.74 -17.95 -9.75
C LYS A 200 1.85 -16.72 -9.86
N ILE A 201 1.10 -16.39 -8.81
CA ILE A 201 0.31 -15.16 -8.74
C ILE A 201 0.80 -14.29 -7.59
N ILE A 202 1.14 -13.05 -7.93
CA ILE A 202 1.58 -12.02 -7.01
C ILE A 202 0.35 -11.24 -6.59
N ILE A 203 -0.06 -11.43 -5.34
CA ILE A 203 -1.20 -10.78 -4.71
C ILE A 203 -0.71 -9.54 -3.98
N ASN A 204 -1.10 -8.37 -4.49
CA ASN A 204 -0.77 -7.09 -3.87
C ASN A 204 -1.78 -6.73 -2.77
N GLN A 205 -3.02 -7.18 -2.90
CA GLN A 205 -4.10 -6.92 -1.94
C GLN A 205 -5.07 -8.11 -1.86
N ILE A 206 -5.66 -8.34 -0.68
CA ILE A 206 -6.66 -9.39 -0.49
C ILE A 206 -8.02 -8.92 -1.01
N THR A 207 -8.26 -9.13 -2.32
CA THR A 207 -9.48 -8.76 -3.05
C THR A 207 -10.09 -9.98 -3.76
N GLN A 208 -11.01 -9.75 -4.71
CA GLN A 208 -11.58 -10.80 -5.57
C GLN A 208 -10.51 -11.64 -6.29
N ILE A 209 -9.37 -11.04 -6.63
CA ILE A 209 -8.27 -11.74 -7.32
C ILE A 209 -7.63 -12.80 -6.41
N PHE A 210 -7.43 -12.49 -5.12
CA PHE A 210 -6.95 -13.46 -4.15
C PHE A 210 -7.90 -14.65 -4.02
N TRP A 211 -9.20 -14.40 -3.94
CA TRP A 211 -10.20 -15.47 -3.83
C TRP A 211 -10.31 -16.32 -5.09
N ALA A 212 -10.18 -15.70 -6.27
CA ALA A 212 -10.07 -16.40 -7.54
C ALA A 212 -8.85 -17.33 -7.58
N ALA A 213 -7.69 -16.87 -7.10
CA ALA A 213 -6.50 -17.70 -7.00
C ALA A 213 -6.70 -18.89 -6.05
N CYS A 214 -7.35 -18.67 -4.91
CA CYS A 214 -7.64 -19.73 -3.94
C CYS A 214 -8.60 -20.79 -4.52
N LEU A 215 -9.62 -20.38 -5.28
CA LEU A 215 -10.51 -21.29 -6.02
C LEU A 215 -9.73 -22.20 -6.98
N VAL A 216 -8.87 -21.59 -7.79
CA VAL A 216 -8.03 -22.32 -8.74
C VAL A 216 -7.09 -23.27 -8.00
N LYS A 217 -6.49 -22.83 -6.89
CA LYS A 217 -5.59 -23.65 -6.07
C LYS A 217 -6.26 -24.88 -5.48
N GLN A 218 -7.51 -24.78 -5.05
CA GLN A 218 -8.28 -25.93 -4.57
C GLN A 218 -8.53 -26.95 -5.68
N LYS A 219 -8.83 -26.49 -6.89
CA LYS A 219 -9.12 -27.36 -8.05
C LYS A 219 -7.86 -27.94 -8.69
N HIS A 220 -6.74 -27.19 -8.67
CA HIS A 220 -5.49 -27.52 -9.36
C HIS A 220 -4.29 -27.47 -8.41
N LYS A 221 -4.33 -28.32 -7.37
CA LYS A 221 -3.25 -28.41 -6.35
C LYS A 221 -1.88 -28.60 -7.03
N GLY A 222 -0.92 -27.74 -6.66
CA GLY A 222 0.46 -27.77 -7.18
C GLY A 222 0.68 -27.14 -8.56
N GLN A 223 -0.37 -26.59 -9.20
CA GLN A 223 -0.24 -25.86 -10.47
C GLN A 223 -0.22 -24.33 -10.28
N ILE A 224 -0.54 -23.85 -9.08
CA ILE A 224 -0.57 -22.43 -8.75
C ILE A 224 0.11 -22.17 -7.41
N GLU A 225 0.93 -21.13 -7.38
CA GLU A 225 1.55 -20.59 -6.17
C GLU A 225 1.02 -19.18 -5.90
N ILE A 226 0.56 -18.93 -4.68
CA ILE A 226 0.02 -17.65 -4.22
C ILE A 226 1.07 -16.98 -3.35
N VAL A 227 1.63 -15.89 -3.87
CA VAL A 227 2.59 -15.04 -3.18
C VAL A 227 1.88 -13.77 -2.73
N SER A 228 1.80 -13.53 -1.42
CA SER A 228 1.23 -12.29 -0.89
C SER A 228 2.32 -11.25 -0.65
N VAL A 229 2.17 -10.05 -1.22
CA VAL A 229 3.12 -8.95 -1.03
C VAL A 229 2.68 -8.07 0.13
N ILE A 230 3.54 -7.92 1.13
CA ILE A 230 3.26 -7.07 2.30
C ILE A 230 3.90 -5.70 2.06
N HIS A 231 3.10 -4.74 1.61
CA HIS A 231 3.54 -3.38 1.21
C HIS A 231 3.62 -2.37 2.36
N SER A 232 2.98 -2.62 3.50
CA SER A 232 2.88 -1.66 4.61
C SER A 232 2.78 -2.34 5.97
N ASP A 233 3.27 -1.65 7.01
CA ASP A 233 3.28 -2.07 8.42
C ASP A 233 1.98 -1.83 9.17
N PHE A 234 0.85 -1.66 8.47
CA PHE A 234 -0.44 -1.57 9.14
C PHE A 234 -0.77 -2.92 9.80
N SER A 235 -1.08 -2.91 11.10
CA SER A 235 -1.43 -4.11 11.89
C SER A 235 -2.51 -4.96 11.22
N ARG A 236 -3.52 -4.31 10.65
CA ARG A 236 -4.61 -4.96 9.93
C ARG A 236 -4.14 -5.81 8.74
N ILE A 237 -3.10 -5.38 8.02
CA ILE A 237 -2.54 -6.13 6.89
C ILE A 237 -1.88 -7.42 7.39
N TYR A 238 -1.14 -7.33 8.50
CA TYR A 238 -0.54 -8.50 9.14
C TYR A 238 -1.59 -9.49 9.61
N GLU A 239 -2.57 -9.03 10.39
CA GLU A 239 -3.66 -9.86 10.91
C GLU A 239 -4.44 -10.57 9.81
N GLN A 240 -4.76 -9.84 8.73
CA GLN A 240 -5.47 -10.42 7.58
C GLN A 240 -4.63 -11.52 6.91
N ASN A 241 -3.35 -11.27 6.66
CA ASN A 241 -2.47 -12.23 6.01
C ASN A 241 -2.16 -13.45 6.88
N VAL A 242 -2.03 -13.27 8.18
CA VAL A 242 -1.77 -14.35 9.15
C VAL A 242 -2.97 -15.28 9.27
N TYR A 243 -4.18 -14.74 9.30
CA TYR A 243 -5.38 -15.55 9.26
C TYR A 243 -5.49 -16.39 7.98
N LEU A 244 -5.02 -15.85 6.85
CA LEU A 244 -5.05 -16.49 5.54
C LEU A 244 -3.80 -17.33 5.24
N ASP A 245 -2.88 -17.51 6.20
CA ASP A 245 -1.59 -18.17 5.99
C ASP A 245 -1.71 -19.58 5.38
N LYS A 246 -2.77 -20.32 5.73
CA LYS A 246 -3.01 -21.65 5.15
C LYS A 246 -3.23 -21.62 3.63
N LEU A 247 -3.71 -20.51 3.09
CA LEU A 247 -3.99 -20.33 1.66
C LEU A 247 -2.79 -19.72 0.91
N ILE A 248 -1.90 -19.03 1.63
CA ILE A 248 -0.74 -18.32 1.08
C ILE A 248 0.50 -19.22 1.12
N ASP A 249 1.18 -19.36 -0.01
CA ASP A 249 2.38 -20.21 -0.12
C ASP A 249 3.61 -19.49 0.42
N SER A 250 3.78 -18.22 0.04
CA SER A 250 4.89 -17.39 0.48
C SER A 250 4.50 -15.91 0.57
N TYR A 251 5.31 -15.15 1.29
CA TYR A 251 5.16 -13.71 1.49
C TYR A 251 6.39 -12.99 0.96
N LEU A 252 6.18 -11.96 0.14
CA LEU A 252 7.22 -11.02 -0.25
C LEU A 252 7.06 -9.75 0.56
N CYS A 253 7.96 -9.53 1.51
CA CYS A 253 7.96 -8.31 2.33
C CYS A 253 8.81 -7.23 1.65
N VAL A 254 8.33 -5.98 1.65
CA VAL A 254 9.08 -4.87 1.04
C VAL A 254 10.14 -4.27 1.97
N SER A 255 10.21 -4.71 3.24
CA SER A 255 11.24 -4.33 4.20
C SER A 255 11.64 -5.50 5.11
N GLN A 256 12.86 -5.43 5.65
CA GLN A 256 13.32 -6.42 6.63
C GLN A 256 12.52 -6.34 7.93
N GLU A 257 12.06 -5.15 8.32
CA GLU A 257 11.25 -4.96 9.53
C GLU A 257 9.87 -5.60 9.39
N ILE A 258 9.25 -5.54 8.21
CA ILE A 258 8.04 -6.29 7.89
C ILE A 258 8.29 -7.81 8.01
N CYS A 259 9.38 -8.32 7.44
CA CYS A 259 9.76 -9.74 7.61
C CYS A 259 9.91 -10.14 9.07
N ARG A 260 10.66 -9.35 9.85
CA ARG A 260 10.86 -9.61 11.28
C ARG A 260 9.54 -9.57 12.04
N THR A 261 8.68 -8.61 11.75
CA THR A 261 7.35 -8.49 12.38
C THR A 261 6.48 -9.70 12.07
N MET A 262 6.38 -10.11 10.80
CA MET A 262 5.62 -11.31 10.39
C MET A 262 6.10 -12.57 11.11
N ARG A 263 7.43 -12.75 11.25
CA ARG A 263 8.02 -13.91 11.94
C ARG A 263 7.90 -13.84 13.44
N ASP A 264 8.42 -12.77 14.05
CA ASP A 264 8.70 -12.68 15.48
C ASP A 264 7.44 -12.31 16.28
N ARG A 265 6.56 -11.48 15.71
CA ARG A 265 5.30 -11.08 16.35
C ARG A 265 4.12 -11.96 15.96
N TYR A 266 4.02 -12.33 14.69
CA TYR A 266 2.86 -13.06 14.16
C TYR A 266 3.11 -14.56 13.92
N GLY A 267 4.34 -15.04 14.09
CA GLY A 267 4.64 -16.48 14.07
C GLY A 267 4.61 -17.14 12.68
N ILE A 268 4.70 -16.36 11.60
CA ILE A 268 4.79 -16.91 10.24
C ILE A 268 6.10 -17.69 10.10
N ASP A 269 6.03 -18.88 9.48
CA ASP A 269 7.22 -19.70 9.20
C ASP A 269 8.21 -18.89 8.36
N GLY A 270 9.44 -18.73 8.87
CA GLY A 270 10.50 -18.00 8.19
C GLY A 270 10.84 -18.55 6.80
N LYS A 271 10.49 -19.80 6.49
CA LYS A 271 10.65 -20.39 5.15
C LYS A 271 9.68 -19.81 4.11
N LYS A 272 8.55 -19.25 4.55
CA LYS A 272 7.60 -18.54 3.68
C LYS A 272 7.96 -17.08 3.48
N LEU A 273 8.94 -16.54 4.21
CA LEU A 273 9.22 -15.10 4.22
C LEU A 273 10.39 -14.78 3.30
N HIS A 274 10.10 -13.97 2.28
CA HIS A 274 11.05 -13.50 1.29
C HIS A 274 11.23 -12.00 1.42
N TYR A 275 12.46 -11.53 1.26
CA TYR A 275 12.78 -10.10 1.21
C TYR A 275 13.84 -9.84 0.17
N LYS A 276 13.58 -8.84 -0.68
CA LYS A 276 14.60 -8.22 -1.53
C LYS A 276 14.39 -6.71 -1.52
N PRO A 277 15.46 -5.90 -1.51
CA PRO A 277 15.33 -4.45 -1.64
C PRO A 277 14.56 -4.11 -2.92
N THR A 278 13.47 -3.36 -2.77
CA THR A 278 12.58 -2.96 -3.88
C THR A 278 13.34 -2.34 -5.04
N SER A 279 13.12 -2.80 -6.27
CA SER A 279 13.77 -2.18 -7.44
C SER A 279 13.24 -0.79 -7.76
N THR A 280 14.06 0.02 -8.43
CA THR A 280 13.63 1.29 -9.03
C THR A 280 14.33 1.50 -10.37
N GLU A 281 13.78 2.38 -11.20
CA GLU A 281 14.45 2.80 -12.42
C GLU A 281 15.57 3.82 -12.12
N TYR A 282 16.71 3.63 -12.78
CA TYR A 282 17.84 4.53 -12.70
C TYR A 282 18.61 4.56 -14.04
N ASP A 283 19.23 5.71 -14.33
CA ASP A 283 20.09 5.89 -15.52
C ASP A 283 21.56 5.94 -15.09
N LYS A 284 22.36 4.90 -15.39
CA LYS A 284 23.80 4.80 -15.04
C LYS A 284 24.65 5.97 -15.53
N GLY A 285 24.26 6.60 -16.64
CA GLY A 285 24.96 7.75 -17.22
C GLY A 285 24.61 9.08 -16.56
N TYR A 286 23.50 9.14 -15.82
CA TYR A 286 23.05 10.36 -15.18
C TYR A 286 24.00 10.79 -14.06
N ARG A 287 24.28 12.09 -13.99
CA ARG A 287 25.01 12.73 -12.91
C ARG A 287 24.19 13.91 -12.41
N LYS A 288 24.02 14.01 -11.10
CA LYS A 288 23.24 15.09 -10.51
C LYS A 288 24.05 16.38 -10.55
N GLU A 289 23.49 17.39 -11.21
CA GLU A 289 23.93 18.76 -11.04
C GLU A 289 23.20 19.36 -9.84
N VAL A 290 23.86 19.36 -8.67
CA VAL A 290 23.28 19.99 -7.47
C VAL A 290 23.25 21.52 -7.62
N THR A 291 22.24 22.15 -7.03
CA THR A 291 22.13 23.61 -7.01
C THR A 291 23.37 24.23 -6.35
N LYS A 292 23.97 25.19 -7.07
CA LYS A 292 25.18 25.92 -6.64
C LYS A 292 24.90 26.81 -5.44
N ALA A 293 25.94 27.06 -4.63
CA ALA A 293 25.87 28.00 -3.51
C ALA A 293 25.40 29.40 -3.97
N GLY A 294 24.57 30.06 -3.16
CA GLY A 294 23.98 31.36 -3.48
C GLY A 294 22.79 31.29 -4.47
N LYS A 295 22.26 30.10 -4.74
CA LYS A 295 21.00 29.90 -5.44
C LYS A 295 19.98 29.22 -4.50
N PRO A 296 18.67 29.43 -4.71
CA PRO A 296 17.64 28.84 -3.85
C PRO A 296 17.76 27.31 -3.82
N LEU A 297 17.91 26.71 -2.64
CA LEU A 297 17.91 25.25 -2.49
C LEU A 297 16.58 24.67 -2.99
N ALA A 298 16.62 23.71 -3.92
CA ALA A 298 15.41 23.08 -4.43
C ALA A 298 15.03 21.88 -3.56
N ILE A 299 13.84 21.94 -2.97
CA ILE A 299 13.33 20.97 -1.99
C ILE A 299 12.06 20.36 -2.57
N ALA A 300 11.97 19.04 -2.55
CA ALA A 300 10.82 18.28 -3.00
C ALA A 300 10.05 17.67 -1.83
N TYR A 301 8.73 17.67 -1.95
CA TYR A 301 7.84 16.72 -1.28
C TYR A 301 7.02 16.02 -2.36
N ALA A 302 6.96 14.68 -2.32
CA ALA A 302 6.18 13.88 -3.28
C ALA A 302 5.48 12.70 -2.58
N ALA A 303 4.18 12.86 -2.36
CA ALA A 303 3.29 11.87 -1.77
C ALA A 303 1.83 12.30 -1.94
N ARG A 304 0.87 11.41 -1.63
CA ARG A 304 -0.52 11.84 -1.43
C ARG A 304 -0.58 12.96 -0.40
N ILE A 305 -1.30 14.04 -0.70
CA ILE A 305 -1.46 15.20 0.18
C ILE A 305 -2.58 14.89 1.17
N GLU A 306 -2.27 14.04 2.13
CA GLU A 306 -3.18 13.56 3.16
C GLU A 306 -2.54 13.64 4.53
N LYS A 307 -3.37 13.87 5.55
CA LYS A 307 -2.90 13.85 6.94
C LYS A 307 -2.54 12.43 7.38
N ALA A 308 -3.48 11.50 7.19
CA ALA A 308 -3.30 10.12 7.58
C ALA A 308 -2.11 9.52 6.82
N GLN A 309 -1.22 8.84 7.55
CA GLN A 309 0.00 8.23 7.05
C GLN A 309 1.06 9.18 6.50
N LYS A 310 0.72 10.10 5.57
CA LYS A 310 1.67 10.94 4.83
C LYS A 310 2.01 12.26 5.53
N ARG A 311 1.23 12.64 6.53
CA ARG A 311 1.47 13.79 7.41
C ARG A 311 1.66 15.11 6.67
N ALA A 312 0.84 15.32 5.63
CA ALA A 312 0.80 16.60 4.93
C ALA A 312 0.41 17.79 5.85
N ASP A 313 -0.20 17.52 7.02
CA ASP A 313 -0.42 18.50 8.08
C ASP A 313 0.87 19.10 8.67
N LEU A 314 2.02 18.46 8.46
CA LEU A 314 3.33 18.97 8.87
C LEU A 314 3.99 19.88 7.84
N LEU A 315 3.45 20.00 6.63
CA LEU A 315 3.97 20.93 5.61
C LEU A 315 3.83 22.40 6.02
N PRO A 316 2.68 22.87 6.56
CA PRO A 316 2.56 24.25 7.06
C PRO A 316 3.61 24.66 8.12
N PRO A 317 3.82 23.92 9.23
CA PRO A 317 4.86 24.30 10.19
C PRO A 317 6.27 24.16 9.61
N LEU A 318 6.51 23.23 8.66
CA LEU A 318 7.78 23.13 7.96
C LEU A 318 8.08 24.39 7.14
N ILE A 319 7.10 24.88 6.39
CA ILE A 319 7.21 26.11 5.59
C ILE A 319 7.48 27.31 6.50
N GLN A 320 6.79 27.43 7.63
CA GLN A 320 7.03 28.52 8.59
C GLN A 320 8.47 28.53 9.10
N LEU A 321 8.99 27.36 9.49
CA LEU A 321 10.37 27.24 9.96
C LEU A 321 11.40 27.51 8.85
N LEU A 322 11.10 27.17 7.59
CA LEU A 322 11.94 27.54 6.45
C LEU A 322 11.97 29.06 6.23
N GLU A 323 10.82 29.74 6.30
CA GLU A 323 10.76 31.20 6.20
C GLU A 323 11.49 31.90 7.37
N GLU A 324 11.25 31.46 8.62
CA GLU A 324 11.92 31.98 9.81
C GLU A 324 13.44 31.80 9.78
N SER A 325 13.92 30.79 9.05
CA SER A 325 15.34 30.54 8.90
C SER A 325 16.09 31.57 8.05
N GLY A 326 15.37 32.34 7.22
CA GLY A 326 15.94 33.27 6.24
C GLY A 326 16.74 32.60 5.12
N MET A 327 16.61 31.28 4.93
CA MET A 327 17.26 30.54 3.84
C MET A 327 16.58 30.85 2.50
N ASP A 328 17.37 30.94 1.43
CA ASP A 328 16.84 31.04 0.07
C ASP A 328 16.47 29.62 -0.44
N TYR A 329 15.20 29.39 -0.74
CA TYR A 329 14.70 28.05 -1.08
C TYR A 329 13.55 28.06 -2.07
N ARG A 330 13.35 26.91 -2.72
CA ARG A 330 12.13 26.58 -3.47
C ARG A 330 11.60 25.25 -3.00
N LEU A 331 10.36 25.21 -2.51
CA LEU A 331 9.67 24.00 -2.12
C LEU A 331 8.67 23.59 -3.21
N ASN A 332 8.98 22.50 -3.88
CA ASN A 332 8.14 21.89 -4.91
C ASN A 332 7.38 20.71 -4.32
N ILE A 333 6.05 20.75 -4.41
CA ILE A 333 5.16 19.77 -3.79
C ILE A 333 4.36 19.08 -4.89
N ALA A 334 4.62 17.79 -5.09
CA ALA A 334 3.91 16.94 -6.04
C ALA A 334 2.97 15.97 -5.30
N GLY A 335 1.76 15.83 -5.81
CA GLY A 335 0.72 14.98 -5.24
C GLY A 335 -0.64 15.67 -5.18
N ASP A 336 -1.65 14.86 -4.90
CA ASP A 336 -3.03 15.29 -4.65
C ASP A 336 -3.57 14.55 -3.42
N GLY A 337 -4.67 15.02 -2.86
CA GLY A 337 -5.33 14.38 -1.74
C GLY A 337 -6.22 15.32 -0.94
N THR A 338 -6.86 14.74 0.08
CA THR A 338 -7.87 15.42 0.90
C THR A 338 -7.38 16.66 1.66
N TYR A 339 -6.07 16.89 1.74
CA TYR A 339 -5.46 18.04 2.40
C TYR A 339 -4.95 19.11 1.41
N TYR A 340 -5.08 18.90 0.10
CA TYR A 340 -4.59 19.81 -0.95
C TYR A 340 -5.12 21.23 -0.78
N ASP A 341 -6.44 21.43 -0.81
CA ASP A 341 -7.06 22.77 -0.77
C ASP A 341 -6.69 23.54 0.50
N LYS A 342 -6.56 22.83 1.63
CA LYS A 342 -6.16 23.44 2.89
C LYS A 342 -4.70 23.89 2.88
N LEU A 343 -3.81 23.11 2.26
CA LEU A 343 -2.42 23.48 2.07
C LEU A 343 -2.27 24.67 1.11
N GLU A 344 -3.02 24.67 0.01
CA GLU A 344 -3.05 25.79 -0.94
C GLU A 344 -3.54 27.09 -0.28
N GLY A 345 -4.62 27.01 0.49
CA GLY A 345 -5.14 28.14 1.27
C GLY A 345 -4.10 28.71 2.22
N PHE A 346 -3.38 27.85 2.95
CA PHE A 346 -2.29 28.25 3.84
C PHE A 346 -1.16 28.97 3.09
N ILE A 347 -0.69 28.43 1.96
CA ILE A 347 0.40 29.03 1.15
C ILE A 347 0.02 30.45 0.70
N ARG A 348 -1.23 30.63 0.28
CA ARG A 348 -1.76 31.94 -0.12
C ARG A 348 -1.83 32.92 1.07
N GLU A 349 -2.35 32.46 2.20
CA GLU A 349 -2.50 33.28 3.41
C GLU A 349 -1.15 33.73 4.00
N GLN A 350 -0.13 32.88 3.93
CA GLN A 350 1.22 33.22 4.41
C GLN A 350 2.03 34.05 3.41
N GLY A 351 1.56 34.23 2.16
CA GLY A 351 2.26 35.00 1.13
C GLY A 351 3.54 34.34 0.61
N VAL A 352 3.69 33.02 0.76
CA VAL A 352 4.90 32.25 0.42
C VAL A 352 4.86 31.60 -0.97
N ALA A 353 3.88 31.97 -1.81
CA ALA A 353 3.70 31.42 -3.15
C ALA A 353 4.88 31.69 -4.11
N GLY A 354 5.79 32.62 -3.78
CA GLY A 354 7.04 32.83 -4.51
C GLY A 354 8.08 31.73 -4.28
N ASN A 355 8.02 31.07 -3.11
CA ASN A 355 8.96 30.02 -2.69
C ASN A 355 8.34 28.62 -2.75
N VAL A 356 7.01 28.50 -2.64
CA VAL A 356 6.31 27.21 -2.58
C VAL A 356 5.42 27.01 -3.80
N LYS A 357 5.59 25.87 -4.49
CA LYS A 357 4.81 25.51 -5.68
C LYS A 357 4.13 24.15 -5.51
N LEU A 358 2.81 24.13 -5.66
CA LEU A 358 2.00 22.91 -5.77
C LEU A 358 1.88 22.50 -7.24
N TYR A 359 2.24 21.25 -7.55
CA TYR A 359 2.19 20.70 -8.90
C TYR A 359 0.93 19.86 -9.17
N GLY A 360 0.18 19.50 -8.12
CA GLY A 360 -0.87 18.49 -8.22
C GLY A 360 -0.30 17.09 -8.48
N ALA A 361 -1.16 16.16 -8.88
CA ALA A 361 -0.74 14.83 -9.31
C ALA A 361 0.08 14.91 -10.61
N LEU A 362 1.27 14.31 -10.60
CA LEU A 362 2.15 14.23 -11.77
C LEU A 362 2.11 12.83 -12.39
N SER A 363 2.24 12.77 -13.72
CA SER A 363 2.42 11.51 -14.43
C SER A 363 3.79 10.88 -14.12
N TYR A 364 3.94 9.60 -14.43
CA TYR A 364 5.19 8.88 -14.24
C TYR A 364 6.39 9.58 -14.93
N ASP A 365 6.21 10.05 -16.16
CA ASP A 365 7.28 10.74 -16.89
C ASP A 365 7.57 12.13 -16.31
N ALA A 366 6.54 12.89 -15.92
CA ALA A 366 6.71 14.21 -15.30
C ALA A 366 7.42 14.12 -13.93
N MET A 367 7.25 13.01 -13.20
CA MET A 367 7.97 12.77 -11.95
C MET A 367 9.48 12.68 -12.15
N ARG A 368 9.98 12.18 -13.30
CA ARG A 368 11.43 12.14 -13.57
C ARG A 368 12.03 13.54 -13.61
N ASP A 369 11.37 14.45 -14.33
CA ASP A 369 11.84 15.82 -14.46
C ASP A 369 11.69 16.58 -13.15
N PHE A 370 10.60 16.34 -12.41
CA PHE A 370 10.44 16.82 -11.05
C PHE A 370 11.63 16.43 -10.15
N TRP A 371 12.07 15.16 -10.17
CA TRP A 371 13.24 14.75 -9.37
C TRP A 371 14.55 15.40 -9.83
N LYS A 372 14.76 15.55 -11.14
CA LYS A 372 15.95 16.22 -11.68
C LYS A 372 16.03 17.69 -11.26
N GLU A 373 14.90 18.38 -11.08
CA GLU A 373 14.83 19.79 -10.66
C GLU A 373 15.08 20.02 -9.16
N ASN A 374 15.07 18.98 -8.33
CA ASN A 374 15.15 19.11 -6.87
C ASN A 374 16.44 18.56 -6.27
N ASP A 375 16.96 19.15 -5.21
CA ASP A 375 18.20 18.71 -4.55
C ASP A 375 17.93 17.83 -3.33
N VAL A 376 16.88 18.15 -2.58
CA VAL A 376 16.53 17.50 -1.31
C VAL A 376 15.11 16.96 -1.40
N PHE A 377 14.86 15.77 -0.88
CA PHE A 377 13.53 15.15 -0.80
C PHE A 377 13.11 15.01 0.66
N ILE A 378 11.91 15.49 0.99
CA ILE A 378 11.31 15.36 2.30
C ILE A 378 10.21 14.29 2.29
N ASN A 379 10.31 13.33 3.21
CA ASN A 379 9.22 12.41 3.52
C ASN A 379 8.86 12.55 5.00
N LEU A 380 7.59 12.85 5.28
CA LEU A 380 7.06 13.12 6.62
C LEU A 380 6.23 11.95 7.18
N SER A 381 6.19 10.83 6.47
CA SER A 381 5.22 9.77 6.73
C SER A 381 5.45 9.10 8.09
N ASP A 382 4.37 8.71 8.75
CA ASP A 382 4.44 7.97 10.01
C ASP A 382 4.63 6.47 9.78
N ILE A 383 4.10 5.93 8.67
CA ILE A 383 4.10 4.50 8.36
C ILE A 383 4.40 4.32 6.87
N GLU A 384 5.47 3.60 6.56
CA GLU A 384 5.86 3.21 5.20
C GLU A 384 6.55 1.85 5.25
N GLY A 385 6.10 0.92 4.40
CA GLY A 385 6.83 -0.34 4.20
C GLY A 385 8.11 -0.12 3.42
N MET A 386 8.03 0.47 2.22
CA MET A 386 9.16 1.01 1.46
C MET A 386 8.65 2.16 0.60
N PRO A 387 9.06 3.43 0.85
CA PRO A 387 8.59 4.55 0.05
C PRO A 387 9.19 4.49 -1.36
N VAL A 388 8.37 4.26 -2.39
CA VAL A 388 8.86 4.24 -3.78
C VAL A 388 9.39 5.62 -4.20
N SER A 389 8.77 6.71 -3.74
CA SER A 389 9.26 8.07 -4.01
C SER A 389 10.65 8.35 -3.42
N LEU A 390 11.03 7.68 -2.32
CA LEU A 390 12.40 7.74 -1.80
C LEU A 390 13.40 7.11 -2.79
N LEU A 391 13.05 5.95 -3.35
CA LEU A 391 13.91 5.25 -4.30
C LEU A 391 14.03 6.03 -5.61
N GLU A 392 12.93 6.58 -6.11
CA GLU A 392 12.92 7.47 -7.28
C GLU A 392 13.76 8.73 -7.03
N ALA A 393 13.58 9.41 -5.89
CA ALA A 393 14.37 10.60 -5.55
C ALA A 393 15.88 10.30 -5.53
N MET A 394 16.28 9.25 -4.80
CA MET A 394 17.68 8.83 -4.71
C MET A 394 18.24 8.37 -6.07
N SER A 395 17.41 7.81 -6.96
CA SER A 395 17.84 7.41 -8.30
C SER A 395 18.15 8.60 -9.20
N TRP A 396 17.69 9.81 -8.85
CA TRP A 396 18.10 11.06 -9.51
C TRP A 396 19.06 11.89 -8.66
N GLY A 397 19.70 11.29 -7.65
CA GLY A 397 20.67 11.97 -6.78
C GLY A 397 20.05 13.04 -5.87
N VAL A 398 18.73 12.97 -5.64
CA VAL A 398 18.04 13.86 -4.68
C VAL A 398 18.28 13.30 -3.27
N VAL A 399 18.79 14.14 -2.38
CA VAL A 399 19.20 13.73 -1.03
C VAL A 399 17.99 13.66 -0.09
N PRO A 400 17.67 12.50 0.49
CA PRO A 400 16.52 12.35 1.37
C PRO A 400 16.77 12.91 2.77
N VAL A 401 15.81 13.68 3.28
CA VAL A 401 15.65 14.06 4.69
C VAL A 401 14.28 13.56 5.14
N VAL A 402 14.26 12.39 5.76
CA VAL A 402 13.05 11.59 5.91
C VAL A 402 12.80 11.19 7.35
N THR A 403 11.54 10.95 7.70
CA THR A 403 11.19 10.34 8.98
C THR A 403 11.55 8.86 9.03
N ARG A 404 11.84 8.36 10.24
CA ARG A 404 12.10 6.93 10.46
C ARG A 404 10.84 6.10 10.21
N THR A 405 10.91 5.22 9.22
CA THR A 405 9.91 4.19 8.90
C THR A 405 10.61 2.89 8.50
N SER A 406 9.85 1.80 8.40
CA SER A 406 10.36 0.43 8.30
C SER A 406 11.27 0.18 7.09
N GLY A 407 10.97 0.80 5.96
CA GLY A 407 11.76 0.64 4.72
C GLY A 407 12.97 1.54 4.61
N VAL A 408 12.96 2.69 5.28
CA VAL A 408 13.94 3.76 5.06
C VAL A 408 15.37 3.28 5.36
N GLY A 409 15.57 2.57 6.46
CA GLY A 409 16.90 2.12 6.90
C GLY A 409 17.55 1.07 5.99
N ALA A 410 16.81 0.46 5.06
CA ALA A 410 17.39 -0.47 4.09
C ALA A 410 18.20 0.24 2.99
N THR A 411 17.85 1.49 2.71
CA THR A 411 18.41 2.29 1.61
C THR A 411 19.16 3.52 2.12
N VAL A 412 18.63 4.22 3.12
CA VAL A 412 19.22 5.42 3.69
C VAL A 412 20.14 5.05 4.85
N GLU A 413 21.39 5.50 4.73
CA GLU A 413 22.40 5.48 5.77
C GLU A 413 22.59 6.91 6.29
N ASP A 414 22.19 7.12 7.55
CA ASP A 414 22.12 8.44 8.17
C ASP A 414 23.48 9.16 8.15
N GLY A 415 23.50 10.38 7.62
CA GLY A 415 24.70 11.20 7.46
C GLY A 415 25.61 10.82 6.28
N VAL A 416 25.28 9.76 5.53
CA VAL A 416 26.08 9.30 4.37
C VAL A 416 25.41 9.61 3.05
N ASN A 417 24.16 9.15 2.86
CA ASN A 417 23.38 9.36 1.65
C ASN A 417 22.00 9.96 1.93
N GLY A 418 21.87 10.66 3.06
CA GLY A 418 20.62 11.26 3.52
C GLY A 418 20.60 11.44 5.04
N TYR A 419 19.45 11.85 5.56
CA TYR A 419 19.21 11.99 6.99
C TYR A 419 17.90 11.32 7.41
N ILE A 420 17.96 10.62 8.53
CA ILE A 420 16.77 9.99 9.16
C ILE A 420 16.44 10.77 10.43
N CYS A 421 15.28 11.41 10.43
CA CYS A 421 14.75 12.22 11.54
C CYS A 421 13.64 11.47 12.29
N GLU A 422 13.41 11.87 13.54
CA GLU A 422 12.27 11.40 14.31
C GLU A 422 10.96 12.07 13.83
N LYS A 423 9.84 11.34 13.92
CA LYS A 423 8.56 11.67 13.24
C LYS A 423 7.97 13.02 13.60
N GLU A 424 8.20 13.49 14.82
CA GLU A 424 7.54 14.69 15.38
C GLU A 424 8.44 15.93 15.33
N ALA A 425 9.66 15.81 14.78
CA ALA A 425 10.67 16.86 14.83
C ALA A 425 10.81 17.58 13.48
N VAL A 426 9.78 18.32 13.05
CA VAL A 426 9.86 19.20 11.86
C VAL A 426 11.09 20.13 11.95
N GLY A 427 11.41 20.63 13.15
CA GLY A 427 12.62 21.41 13.38
C GLY A 427 13.93 20.65 13.10
N SER A 428 13.98 19.34 13.33
CA SER A 428 15.14 18.50 12.97
C SER A 428 15.29 18.43 11.45
N ILE A 429 14.19 18.22 10.73
CA ILE A 429 14.19 18.20 9.26
C ILE A 429 14.71 19.53 8.70
N VAL A 430 14.17 20.65 9.17
CA VAL A 430 14.61 22.00 8.75
C VAL A 430 16.08 22.21 9.09
N SER A 431 16.55 21.80 10.28
CA SER A 431 17.96 21.91 10.67
C SER A 431 18.90 21.15 9.73
N LYS A 432 18.52 19.94 9.30
CA LYS A 432 19.30 19.17 8.31
C LYS A 432 19.33 19.85 6.95
N ILE A 433 18.20 20.39 6.50
CA ILE A 433 18.10 21.14 5.24
C ILE A 433 19.00 22.38 5.28
N GLN A 434 18.98 23.16 6.38
CA GLN A 434 19.88 24.30 6.56
C GLN A 434 21.36 23.90 6.53
N GLY A 435 21.70 22.74 7.09
CA GLY A 435 23.06 22.19 7.03
C GLY A 435 23.50 21.92 5.59
N LEU A 436 22.62 21.31 4.78
CA LEU A 436 22.86 21.03 3.37
C LEU A 436 22.95 22.30 2.51
N ASP A 437 22.17 23.33 2.84
CA ASP A 437 22.28 24.63 2.18
C ASP A 437 23.66 25.28 2.42
N ARG A 438 24.13 25.25 3.68
CA ARG A 438 25.42 25.81 4.09
C ARG A 438 26.62 25.05 3.54
N ASP A 439 26.53 23.72 3.44
CA ASP A 439 27.58 22.86 2.85
C ASP A 439 27.07 22.15 1.58
N ARG A 440 27.06 22.90 0.46
CA ARG A 440 26.74 22.35 -0.86
C ARG A 440 27.72 21.26 -1.32
N GLY A 441 28.93 21.21 -0.75
CA GLY A 441 29.87 20.12 -0.97
C GLY A 441 29.40 18.81 -0.34
N GLN A 442 28.83 18.86 0.86
CA GLN A 442 28.18 17.72 1.49
C GLN A 442 26.98 17.26 0.69
N LEU A 443 26.11 18.18 0.26
CA LEU A 443 24.96 17.87 -0.59
C LEU A 443 25.38 17.09 -1.85
N TYR A 444 26.43 17.55 -2.54
CA TYR A 444 26.97 16.85 -3.72
C TYR A 444 27.49 15.44 -3.39
N ARG A 445 28.26 15.27 -2.31
CA ARG A 445 28.77 13.95 -1.90
C ARG A 445 27.62 12.99 -1.55
N MET A 446 26.59 13.49 -0.86
CA MET A 446 25.40 12.71 -0.53
C MET A 446 24.60 12.32 -1.79
N ALA A 447 24.48 13.23 -2.75
CA ALA A 447 23.80 12.96 -4.03
C ALA A 447 24.49 11.82 -4.80
N GLU A 448 25.82 11.83 -4.88
CA GLU A 448 26.59 10.73 -5.48
C GLU A 448 26.44 9.43 -4.69
N ALA A 449 26.41 9.50 -3.35
CA ALA A 449 26.18 8.34 -2.49
C ALA A 449 24.76 7.74 -2.64
N CYS A 450 23.74 8.59 -2.88
CA CYS A 450 22.38 8.14 -3.20
C CYS A 450 22.38 7.29 -4.47
N ARG A 451 22.99 7.82 -5.54
CA ARG A 451 23.13 7.14 -6.82
C ARG A 451 23.86 5.81 -6.70
N GLY A 452 25.01 5.80 -6.03
CA GLY A 452 25.79 4.58 -5.79
C GLY A 452 24.97 3.51 -5.04
N ARG A 453 24.19 3.91 -4.03
CA ARG A 453 23.33 2.99 -3.28
C ARG A 453 22.21 2.39 -4.14
N ILE A 454 21.57 3.20 -4.99
CA ILE A 454 20.53 2.73 -5.91
C ILE A 454 21.11 1.70 -6.89
N GLU A 455 22.25 2.01 -7.51
CA GLU A 455 22.93 1.12 -8.46
C GLU A 455 23.38 -0.20 -7.83
N GLU A 456 23.80 -0.17 -6.56
CA GLU A 456 24.25 -1.35 -5.82
C GLU A 456 23.11 -2.30 -5.45
N ARG A 457 21.95 -1.77 -5.03
CA ARG A 457 20.93 -2.56 -4.30
C ARG A 457 19.57 -2.66 -4.96
N HIS A 458 19.22 -1.76 -5.88
CA HIS A 458 17.85 -1.60 -6.38
C HIS A 458 17.71 -1.98 -7.86
N ASP A 459 18.53 -2.92 -8.33
CA ASP A 459 18.52 -3.37 -9.71
C ASP A 459 17.26 -4.18 -10.07
N ARG A 460 16.62 -3.76 -11.15
CA ARG A 460 15.34 -4.29 -11.61
C ARG A 460 15.45 -5.71 -12.19
N ARG A 461 16.54 -6.02 -12.91
CA ARG A 461 16.76 -7.36 -13.48
C ARG A 461 16.99 -8.38 -12.38
N GLU A 462 17.81 -8.00 -11.41
CA GLU A 462 18.06 -8.78 -10.21
C GLU A 462 16.77 -9.06 -9.43
N TYR A 463 15.89 -8.06 -9.30
CA TYR A 463 14.61 -8.22 -8.61
C TYR A 463 13.65 -9.17 -9.34
N VAL A 464 13.48 -9.00 -10.66
CA VAL A 464 12.64 -9.89 -11.47
C VAL A 464 13.15 -11.33 -11.41
N ARG A 465 14.47 -11.54 -11.48
CA ARG A 465 15.07 -12.86 -11.34
C ARG A 465 14.72 -13.50 -9.99
N TYR A 466 14.95 -12.77 -8.90
CA TYR A 466 14.62 -13.23 -7.54
C TYR A 466 13.13 -13.59 -7.40
N LEU A 467 12.23 -12.75 -7.90
CA LEU A 467 10.79 -13.00 -7.83
C LEU A 467 10.37 -14.29 -8.56
N ILE A 468 11.03 -14.62 -9.66
CA ILE A 468 10.71 -15.81 -10.45
C ILE A 468 11.36 -17.06 -9.86
N GLU A 469 12.61 -16.97 -9.43
CA GLU A 469 13.48 -18.11 -9.12
C GLU A 469 13.58 -18.45 -7.63
N GLU A 470 13.42 -17.46 -6.73
CA GLU A 470 13.70 -17.61 -5.29
C GLU A 470 12.49 -17.37 -4.39
N VAL A 471 11.55 -16.51 -4.81
CA VAL A 471 10.19 -16.41 -4.23
C VAL A 471 9.34 -17.49 -4.84
#